data_AF-A0A1S6IZF3-F1
#
_entry.id   AF-A0A1S6IZF3-F1
#
_cell.length_a   1.000
_cell.length_b   1.000
_cell.length_c   1.000
_cell.angle_alpha   90.00
_cell.angle_beta   90.00
_cell.angle_gamma   90.00
#
_symmetry.space_group_name_H-M   'P 1'
#
loop_
_entity.id
_entity.type
_entity.pdbx_description
1 polymer ?
#
loop_
_entity_poly.entity_id
_entity_poly.type
_entity_poly.pdbx_seq_one_letter_code
_entity_poly.pdbx_strand_id
1 'polypeptide(L)' 'MSEQKEKLVQAVKESAQEGRLSCTAARKIAAEFKVPPKAVGEICDELKIRIKACELGCF' A
#
# COMPACT_ATOMS: atom_id res chain seq x y z
N MET A 1 -14.69 8.55 11.04
CA MET A 1 -13.25 8.40 10.73
C MET A 1 -13.02 7.14 9.88
N SER A 2 -13.63 7.08 8.68
CA SER A 2 -13.59 5.88 7.82
C SER A 2 -13.15 6.19 6.38
N GLU A 3 -13.45 7.41 5.89
CA GLU A 3 -13.19 7.83 4.51
C GLU A 3 -11.72 7.76 4.06
N GLN A 4 -10.75 8.08 4.93
CA GLN A 4 -9.35 8.07 4.53
C GLN A 4 -8.82 6.65 4.31
N LYS A 5 -9.28 5.68 5.11
CA LYS A 5 -8.88 4.27 4.97
C LYS A 5 -9.42 3.72 3.65
N GLU A 6 -10.66 4.04 3.30
CA GLU A 6 -11.30 3.59 2.06
C GLU A 6 -10.62 4.17 0.81
N LYS A 7 -10.30 5.46 0.80
CA LYS A 7 -9.55 6.09 -0.32
C LYS A 7 -8.16 5.47 -0.49
N LEU A 8 -7.49 5.20 0.62
CA LEU A 8 -6.18 4.54 0.61
C LEU A 8 -6.29 3.11 0.05
N VAL A 9 -7.31 2.35 0.46
CA VAL A 9 -7.59 0.99 -0.04
C VAL A 9 -7.86 1.00 -1.55
N GLN A 10 -8.64 1.97 -2.04
CA GLN A 10 -8.89 2.12 -3.48
C GLN A 10 -7.61 2.45 -4.26
N ALA A 11 -6.84 3.44 -3.82
CA ALA A 11 -5.59 3.81 -4.47
C ALA A 11 -4.58 2.64 -4.49
N VAL A 12 -4.53 1.88 -3.39
CA VAL A 12 -3.74 0.65 -3.29
C VAL A 12 -4.26 -0.41 -4.26
N LYS A 13 -5.58 -0.64 -4.36
CA LYS A 13 -6.16 -1.61 -5.31
C LYS A 13 -5.94 -1.22 -6.76
N GLU A 14 -6.09 0.05 -7.11
CA GLU A 14 -5.83 0.57 -8.45
C GLU A 14 -4.36 0.45 -8.83
N SER A 15 -3.46 0.65 -7.86
CA SER A 15 -2.02 0.45 -8.06
C SER A 15 -1.59 -1.01 -7.96
N ALA A 16 -2.40 -1.87 -7.35
CA ALA A 16 -2.11 -3.30 -7.18
C ALA A 16 -2.53 -4.07 -8.43
N GLN A 17 -1.57 -4.32 -9.33
CA GLN A 17 -1.80 -5.18 -10.50
C GLN A 17 -1.91 -6.65 -10.04
N GLU A 18 -3.05 -7.27 -10.31
CA GLU A 18 -3.34 -8.68 -10.00
C GLU A 18 -3.18 -9.07 -8.51
N GLY A 19 -3.59 -8.18 -7.59
CA GLY A 19 -3.47 -8.43 -6.15
C GLY A 19 -2.02 -8.39 -5.64
N ARG A 20 -1.12 -7.77 -6.43
CA ARG A 20 0.27 -7.53 -6.06
C ARG A 20 0.55 -6.04 -6.06
N LEU A 21 1.11 -5.54 -4.98
CA LEU A 21 1.48 -4.12 -4.83
C LEU A 21 3.00 -3.99 -4.75
N SER A 22 3.60 -3.10 -5.52
CA SER A 22 5.03 -2.81 -5.38
C SER A 22 5.31 -1.98 -4.13
N CYS A 23 6.43 -2.19 -3.43
CA CYS A 23 6.81 -1.35 -2.28
C CYS A 23 6.91 0.13 -2.71
N THR A 24 7.39 0.37 -3.93
CA THR A 24 7.43 1.69 -4.56
C THR A 24 6.04 2.32 -4.66
N ALA A 25 5.02 1.56 -5.08
CA ALA A 25 3.64 2.03 -5.14
C ALA A 25 3.06 2.27 -3.75
N ALA A 26 3.26 1.34 -2.81
CA ALA A 26 2.82 1.49 -1.41
C ALA A 26 3.39 2.77 -0.78
N ARG A 27 4.67 3.06 -1.02
CA ARG A 27 5.38 4.21 -0.49
C ARG A 27 4.97 5.51 -1.19
N LYS A 28 4.65 5.47 -2.49
CA LYS A 28 4.09 6.60 -3.25
C LYS A 28 2.73 7.01 -2.69
N ILE A 29 1.84 6.03 -2.51
CA ILE A 29 0.51 6.26 -1.94
C ILE A 29 0.64 6.73 -0.49
N ALA A 30 1.54 6.12 0.31
CA ALA A 30 1.80 6.57 1.67
C ALA A 30 2.19 8.06 1.74
N ALA A 31 3.11 8.48 0.85
CA ALA A 31 3.55 9.87 0.76
C ALA A 31 2.42 10.81 0.30
N GLU A 32 1.62 10.40 -0.68
CA GLU A 32 0.52 11.18 -1.24
C GLU A 32 -0.61 11.41 -0.22
N PHE A 33 -0.92 10.38 0.56
CA PHE A 33 -1.91 10.44 1.64
C PHE A 33 -1.33 10.93 2.97
N LYS A 34 -0.04 11.28 3.04
CA LYS A 34 0.69 11.63 4.27
C LYS A 34 0.50 10.61 5.41
N VAL A 35 0.38 9.34 5.07
CA VAL A 35 0.29 8.24 6.03
C VAL A 35 1.62 7.50 6.14
N PRO A 36 1.94 6.91 7.30
CA PRO A 36 3.14 6.11 7.43
C PRO A 36 3.04 4.85 6.55
N PRO A 37 4.14 4.42 5.89
CA PRO A 37 4.15 3.20 5.08
C PRO A 37 3.83 1.95 5.91
N LYS A 38 4.03 2.00 7.24
CA LYS A 38 3.60 0.97 8.18
C LYS A 38 2.07 0.79 8.20
N ALA A 39 1.31 1.89 8.20
CA ALA A 39 -0.15 1.84 8.12
C ALA A 39 -0.62 1.32 6.76
N VAL A 40 0.06 1.69 5.67
CA VAL A 40 -0.23 1.12 4.34
C VAL A 40 0.06 -0.39 4.34
N GLY A 41 1.16 -0.82 4.95
CA GLY A 41 1.51 -2.22 5.10
C GLY A 41 0.47 -3.02 5.89
N GLU A 42 0.04 -2.53 7.05
CA GLU A 42 -1.04 -3.15 7.84
C GLU A 42 -2.35 -3.27 7.05
N ILE A 43 -2.71 -2.24 6.28
CA ILE A 43 -3.91 -2.26 5.43
C ILE A 43 -3.76 -3.27 4.29
N CYS A 44 -2.60 -3.33 3.64
CA CYS A 44 -2.34 -4.31 2.59
C CYS A 44 -2.38 -5.74 3.13
N ASP A 45 -1.85 -5.96 4.33
CA ASP A 45 -1.85 -7.25 5.03
C ASP A 45 -3.29 -7.69 5.37
N GLU A 46 -4.09 -6.77 5.94
CA GLU A 46 -5.52 -6.96 6.22
C GLU A 46 -6.32 -7.28 4.94
N LEU A 47 -5.97 -6.64 3.82
CA LEU A 47 -6.58 -6.85 2.50
C LEU A 47 -6.04 -8.08 1.75
N LYS A 48 -5.06 -8.82 2.31
CA LYS A 48 -4.34 -9.92 1.65
C LYS A 48 -3.69 -9.53 0.31
N ILE A 49 -3.31 -8.27 0.14
CA ILE A 49 -2.56 -7.79 -1.02
C ILE A 49 -1.10 -8.14 -0.82
N ARG A 50 -0.52 -8.93 -1.74
CA ARG A 50 0.90 -9.30 -1.63
C ARG A 50 1.78 -8.14 -2.06
N ILE A 51 2.53 -7.57 -1.12
CA ILE A 51 3.56 -6.60 -1.47
C ILE A 51 4.73 -7.36 -2.10
N LYS A 52 4.93 -7.20 -3.42
CA LYS A 52 5.97 -7.89 -4.21
C LYS A 52 6.84 -6.81 -4.84
N ALA A 53 8.17 -6.92 -4.68
CA ALA A 53 9.16 -5.88 -4.98
C ALA A 53 9.36 -4.86 -3.84
N CYS A 54 9.93 -5.31 -2.72
CA CYS A 54 10.81 -4.45 -1.94
C CYS A 54 12.07 -4.25 -2.79
N GLU A 55 12.06 -3.26 -3.69
CA GLU A 55 13.21 -2.92 -4.54
C GLU A 55 14.35 -2.29 -3.72
N LEU A 56 14.09 -1.97 -2.45
CA LEU A 56 15.14 -1.91 -1.45
C LEU A 56 15.45 -3.35 -1.06
N GLY A 57 16.63 -3.84 -1.43
CA GLY A 57 17.23 -5.04 -0.83
C GLY A 57 17.48 -4.90 0.68
N CYS A 58 16.45 -4.61 1.46
CA CYS A 58 16.39 -4.81 2.89
C CYS A 58 15.94 -6.25 3.14
N PHE A 59 16.87 -7.17 2.91
CA PHE A 59 17.16 -8.18 3.92
C PHE A 59 17.95 -7.52 5.06
#